data_AF-A0A6V7I265-F1
#
_entry.id   AF-A0A6V7I265-F1
#
_cell.length_a   1.000
_cell.length_b   1.000
_cell.length_c   1.000
_cell.angle_alpha   90.00
_cell.angle_beta   90.00
_cell.angle_gamma   90.00
#
_symmetry.space_group_name_H-M   'P 1'
#
loop_
_entity.id
_entity.type
_entity.pdbx_description
1 polymer ?
#
loop_
_entity_poly.entity_id
_entity_poly.type
_entity_poly.pdbx_seq_one_letter_code
_entity_poly.pdbx_strand_id
1 'polypeptide(L)'
;CLKKLVTKGDLDEFQYLEINGMKLTEPRQAYVQILKQINGQSLTWEQAYQSLEKRFTKSTGSRPMTLLLVDELDLLCNKRQDVVYNLLDWPAKQNAQLVVMTIANTMDLPERVLMGRVTSRLGLTRLTFQPYNHKQLQEIVTTRLKDSDAFRSEAIQLVARKVAAVSGDARRALDICRRATEIAESNGNKSVSMQDVNEALTEMIASAKVQAIKHCSEMEKVFLQAVCAEISRTGVEETSFQSVFKQFEALCSFEGVKTPNISQTLDICGRLSANRLLLCEHSRSDIMQRILLNVSADDIHFALQSIKV
;
A
#
# COMPACT_ATOMS: atom_id res chain seq x y z
N CYS A 1 1.29 9.67 -27.30
CA CYS A 1 2.36 10.02 -28.25
C CYS A 1 2.47 9.05 -29.42
N LEU A 2 2.57 7.73 -29.20
CA LEU A 2 2.66 6.73 -30.30
C LEU A 2 1.47 6.77 -31.27
N LYS A 3 0.23 6.77 -30.79
CA LYS A 3 -0.95 6.93 -31.66
C LYS A 3 -0.94 8.22 -32.47
N LYS A 4 -0.39 9.31 -31.92
CA LYS A 4 -0.24 10.59 -32.64
C LYS A 4 0.83 10.52 -33.73
N LEU A 5 1.88 9.72 -33.55
CA LEU A 5 2.92 9.47 -34.56
C LEU A 5 2.41 8.58 -35.69
N VAL A 6 1.57 7.59 -35.38
CA VAL A 6 0.84 6.81 -36.39
C VAL A 6 -0.06 7.73 -37.22
N THR A 7 -0.81 8.64 -36.59
CA THR A 7 -1.64 9.62 -37.31
C THR A 7 -0.83 10.60 -38.17
N LYS A 8 0.45 10.84 -37.81
CA LYS A 8 1.37 11.67 -38.59
C LYS A 8 2.06 10.92 -39.74
N GLY A 9 1.89 9.60 -39.84
CA GLY A 9 2.52 8.76 -40.85
C GLY A 9 3.98 8.39 -40.56
N ASP A 10 4.49 8.67 -39.37
CA ASP A 10 5.88 8.35 -38.97
C ASP A 10 6.03 6.88 -38.55
N LEU A 11 4.92 6.18 -38.26
CA LEU A 11 4.89 4.79 -37.78
C LEU A 11 3.74 4.00 -38.44
N ASP A 12 3.99 2.73 -38.71
CA ASP A 12 2.98 1.79 -39.17
C ASP A 12 1.87 1.56 -38.12
N GLU A 13 0.69 1.15 -38.60
CA GLU A 13 -0.43 0.82 -37.71
C GLU A 13 -0.11 -0.42 -36.86
N PHE A 14 -0.36 -0.31 -35.55
CA PHE A 14 -0.12 -1.37 -34.59
C PHE A 14 -1.36 -1.64 -33.72
N GLN A 15 -1.53 -2.90 -33.33
CA GLN A 15 -2.57 -3.33 -32.41
C GLN A 15 -2.10 -3.11 -30.96
N TYR A 16 -2.75 -2.22 -30.21
CA TYR A 16 -2.48 -2.00 -28.79
C TYR A 16 -3.34 -2.91 -27.92
N LEU A 17 -2.71 -3.64 -27.01
CA LEU A 17 -3.35 -4.51 -26.02
C LEU A 17 -2.87 -4.13 -24.63
N GLU A 18 -3.78 -4.15 -23.65
CA GLU A 18 -3.47 -3.80 -22.26
C GLU A 18 -4.02 -4.86 -21.31
N ILE A 19 -3.16 -5.31 -20.41
CA ILE A 19 -3.51 -6.19 -19.31
C ILE A 19 -3.03 -5.54 -18.02
N ASN A 20 -3.84 -5.64 -16.97
CA ASN A 20 -3.46 -5.22 -15.64
C ASN A 20 -3.65 -6.41 -14.68
N GLY A 21 -2.61 -6.73 -13.92
CA GLY A 21 -2.59 -7.86 -12.99
C GLY A 21 -3.67 -7.80 -11.91
N MET A 22 -3.95 -6.61 -11.35
CA MET A 22 -5.00 -6.45 -10.31
C MET A 22 -6.41 -6.71 -10.83
N LYS A 23 -6.66 -6.57 -12.14
CA LYS A 23 -7.99 -6.84 -12.74
C LYS A 23 -8.27 -8.32 -12.96
N LEU A 24 -7.27 -9.20 -12.75
CA LEU A 24 -7.38 -10.63 -13.01
C LEU A 24 -7.57 -11.40 -11.69
N THR A 25 -8.51 -12.34 -11.66
CA THR A 25 -8.70 -13.22 -10.50
C THR A 25 -7.61 -14.30 -10.44
N GLU A 26 -7.19 -14.78 -11.61
CA GLU A 26 -6.12 -15.75 -11.74
C GLU A 26 -5.13 -15.32 -12.84
N PRO A 27 -3.82 -15.58 -12.69
CA PRO A 27 -2.84 -15.22 -13.72
C PRO A 27 -3.15 -15.77 -15.12
N ARG A 28 -3.75 -16.96 -15.20
CA ARG A 28 -4.10 -17.63 -16.48
C ARG A 28 -5.19 -16.91 -17.25
N GLN A 29 -6.00 -16.08 -16.58
CA GLN A 29 -7.01 -15.25 -17.25
C GLN A 29 -6.38 -14.18 -18.14
N ALA A 30 -5.08 -13.89 -18.00
CA ALA A 30 -4.35 -13.02 -18.92
C ALA A 30 -4.51 -13.48 -20.38
N TYR A 31 -4.44 -14.79 -20.66
CA TYR A 31 -4.61 -15.32 -22.03
C TYR A 31 -6.00 -15.03 -22.59
N VAL A 32 -7.03 -15.16 -21.76
CA VAL A 32 -8.42 -14.91 -22.16
C VAL A 32 -8.62 -13.43 -22.47
N GLN A 33 -8.09 -12.53 -21.64
CA GLN A 33 -8.19 -11.09 -21.87
C GLN A 33 -7.43 -10.64 -23.13
N ILE A 34 -6.22 -11.15 -23.34
CA ILE A 34 -5.44 -10.88 -24.56
C ILE A 34 -6.23 -11.34 -25.79
N LEU A 35 -6.73 -12.58 -25.79
CA LEU A 35 -7.49 -13.10 -26.94
C LEU A 35 -8.79 -12.33 -27.17
N LYS A 36 -9.50 -11.96 -26.10
CA LYS A 36 -10.74 -11.19 -26.16
C LYS A 36 -10.50 -9.82 -26.80
N GLN A 37 -9.40 -9.15 -26.50
CA GLN A 37 -9.05 -7.87 -27.12
C GLN A 37 -8.62 -8.02 -28.59
N ILE A 38 -8.10 -9.19 -28.98
CA ILE A 38 -7.67 -9.43 -30.36
C ILE A 38 -8.85 -9.82 -31.27
N ASN A 39 -9.62 -10.83 -30.87
CA ASN A 39 -10.64 -11.47 -31.71
C ASN A 39 -12.08 -11.24 -31.21
N GLY A 40 -12.27 -10.59 -30.07
CA GLY A 40 -13.60 -10.44 -29.43
C GLY A 40 -14.15 -11.71 -28.78
N GLN A 41 -13.46 -12.85 -28.90
CA GLN A 41 -13.91 -14.14 -28.39
C GLN A 41 -13.41 -14.39 -26.97
N SER A 42 -14.29 -14.89 -26.10
CA SER A 42 -13.94 -15.38 -24.78
C SER A 42 -13.96 -16.90 -24.77
N LEU A 43 -12.79 -17.51 -24.72
CA LEU A 43 -12.60 -18.97 -24.66
C LEU A 43 -12.06 -19.37 -23.28
N THR A 44 -11.97 -20.68 -23.04
CA THR A 44 -11.24 -21.19 -21.87
C THR A 44 -9.76 -20.82 -21.99
N TRP A 45 -9.06 -20.71 -20.85
CA TRP A 45 -7.66 -20.27 -20.83
C TRP A 45 -6.72 -21.20 -21.63
N GLU A 46 -7.01 -22.52 -21.69
CA GLU A 46 -6.24 -23.49 -22.47
C GLU A 46 -6.38 -23.24 -23.98
N GLN A 47 -7.62 -23.06 -24.45
CA GLN A 47 -7.90 -22.76 -25.84
C GLN A 47 -7.36 -21.39 -26.24
N ALA A 48 -7.48 -20.41 -25.34
CA ALA A 48 -6.92 -19.08 -25.53
C ALA A 48 -5.40 -19.12 -25.67
N TYR A 49 -4.72 -19.84 -24.78
CA TYR A 49 -3.28 -20.05 -24.85
C TYR A 49 -2.86 -20.70 -26.17
N GLN A 50 -3.49 -21.81 -26.57
CA GLN A 50 -3.16 -22.48 -27.83
C GLN A 50 -3.40 -21.60 -29.07
N SER A 51 -4.44 -20.76 -29.05
CA SER A 51 -4.73 -19.82 -30.12
C SER A 51 -3.66 -18.71 -30.21
N LEU A 52 -3.29 -18.13 -29.07
CA LEU A 52 -2.22 -17.13 -28.98
C LEU A 52 -0.86 -17.72 -29.38
N GLU A 53 -0.54 -18.93 -28.93
CA GLU A 53 0.70 -19.61 -29.29
C GLU A 53 0.78 -19.90 -30.79
N LYS A 54 -0.31 -20.40 -31.40
CA LYS A 54 -0.41 -20.57 -32.85
C LYS A 54 -0.26 -19.24 -33.57
N ARG A 55 -0.85 -18.16 -33.06
CA ARG A 55 -0.76 -16.81 -33.63
C ARG A 55 0.69 -16.31 -33.63
N PHE A 56 1.39 -16.37 -32.50
CA PHE A 56 2.75 -15.82 -32.38
C PHE A 56 3.85 -16.75 -32.92
N THR A 57 3.58 -18.04 -33.14
CA THR A 57 4.58 -18.99 -33.67
C THR A 57 4.48 -19.18 -35.19
N LYS A 58 3.25 -19.26 -35.75
CA LYS A 58 3.07 -19.49 -37.19
C LYS A 58 3.27 -18.21 -37.99
N SER A 59 4.11 -18.27 -39.03
CA SER A 59 4.16 -17.24 -40.06
C SER A 59 2.84 -17.27 -40.83
N THR A 60 2.02 -16.24 -40.62
CA THR A 60 0.68 -16.17 -41.23
C THR A 60 0.49 -14.76 -41.75
N GLY A 61 0.98 -14.53 -42.98
CA GLY A 61 0.77 -13.31 -43.76
C GLY A 61 1.30 -12.01 -43.13
N SER A 62 1.02 -10.89 -43.79
CA SER A 62 1.24 -9.55 -43.25
C SER A 62 0.27 -9.31 -42.10
N ARG A 63 0.80 -9.17 -40.88
CA ARG A 63 0.03 -8.79 -39.70
C ARG A 63 0.55 -7.46 -39.18
N PRO A 64 -0.31 -6.64 -38.54
CA PRO A 64 0.16 -5.46 -37.83
C PRO A 64 0.95 -5.91 -36.59
N MET A 65 1.96 -5.12 -36.23
CA MET A 65 2.68 -5.28 -34.98
C MET A 65 1.70 -5.19 -33.80
N THR A 66 1.83 -6.07 -32.82
CA THR A 66 1.06 -6.02 -31.57
C THR A 66 1.94 -5.44 -30.46
N LEU A 67 1.47 -4.39 -29.80
CA LEU A 67 2.07 -3.83 -28.58
C LEU A 67 1.24 -4.28 -27.39
N LEU A 68 1.82 -5.13 -26.54
CA LEU A 68 1.20 -5.63 -25.33
C LEU A 68 1.78 -4.93 -24.10
N LEU A 69 0.95 -4.12 -23.43
CA LEU A 69 1.26 -3.57 -22.12
C LEU A 69 0.75 -4.51 -21.03
N VAL A 70 1.65 -4.93 -20.14
CA VAL A 70 1.35 -5.76 -18.96
C VAL A 70 1.69 -4.94 -17.73
N ASP A 71 0.67 -4.37 -17.10
CA ASP A 71 0.78 -3.63 -15.85
C ASP A 71 0.66 -4.57 -14.64
N GLU A 72 1.37 -4.25 -13.56
CA GLU A 72 1.45 -5.07 -12.33
C GLU A 72 1.81 -6.54 -12.61
N LEU A 73 2.90 -6.75 -13.34
CA LEU A 73 3.41 -8.08 -13.70
C LEU A 73 3.70 -8.96 -12.47
N ASP A 74 4.03 -8.35 -11.33
CA ASP A 74 4.30 -9.02 -10.06
C ASP A 74 3.13 -9.86 -9.55
N LEU A 75 1.89 -9.48 -9.89
CA LEU A 75 0.70 -10.24 -9.54
C LEU A 75 0.48 -11.48 -10.43
N LEU A 76 1.09 -11.50 -11.61
CA LEU A 76 1.06 -12.66 -12.50
C LEU A 76 2.09 -13.72 -12.12
N CYS A 77 3.02 -13.39 -11.21
CA CYS A 77 4.06 -14.30 -10.72
C CYS A 77 3.50 -15.27 -9.67
N ASN A 78 3.09 -16.46 -10.10
CA ASN A 78 2.80 -17.60 -9.21
C ASN A 78 4.07 -18.45 -8.97
N LYS A 79 3.99 -19.50 -8.14
CA LYS A 79 5.12 -20.43 -7.88
C LYS A 79 5.64 -21.15 -9.15
N ARG A 80 4.79 -21.35 -10.16
CA ARG A 80 5.13 -22.07 -11.42
C ARG A 80 5.66 -21.15 -12.52
N GLN A 81 5.31 -19.87 -12.48
CA GLN A 81 5.73 -18.80 -13.40
C GLN A 81 5.44 -19.09 -14.88
N ASP A 82 4.46 -19.96 -15.14
CA ASP A 82 4.06 -20.40 -16.47
C ASP A 82 3.57 -19.23 -17.33
N VAL A 83 2.72 -18.38 -16.75
CA VAL A 83 2.14 -17.23 -17.46
C VAL A 83 3.19 -16.20 -17.87
N VAL A 84 4.03 -15.79 -16.91
CA VAL A 84 5.05 -14.78 -17.15
C VAL A 84 6.10 -15.29 -18.14
N TYR A 85 6.52 -16.56 -18.02
CA TYR A 85 7.40 -17.20 -19.00
C TYR A 85 6.82 -17.11 -20.41
N ASN A 86 5.56 -17.49 -20.61
CA ASN A 86 4.94 -17.53 -21.94
C ASN A 86 4.81 -16.13 -22.56
N LEU A 87 4.39 -15.13 -21.78
CA LEU A 87 4.27 -13.75 -22.24
C LEU A 87 5.61 -13.17 -22.72
N LEU A 88 6.70 -13.53 -22.03
CA LEU A 88 8.05 -13.04 -22.33
C LEU A 88 8.77 -13.89 -23.38
N ASP A 89 8.33 -15.13 -23.60
CA ASP A 89 8.87 -16.02 -24.62
C ASP A 89 8.33 -15.67 -26.02
N TRP A 90 7.08 -15.21 -26.12
CA TRP A 90 6.47 -14.92 -27.42
C TRP A 90 7.24 -13.89 -28.27
N PRO A 91 7.72 -12.75 -27.73
CA PRO A 91 8.52 -11.79 -28.49
C PRO A 91 9.84 -12.36 -29.03
N ALA A 92 10.39 -13.41 -28.38
CA ALA A 92 11.64 -14.04 -28.81
C ALA A 92 11.46 -14.95 -30.04
N LYS A 93 10.22 -15.25 -30.44
CA LYS A 93 9.93 -16.09 -31.61
C LYS A 93 10.09 -15.26 -32.90
N GLN A 94 10.81 -15.79 -33.88
CA GLN A 94 11.18 -15.07 -35.12
C GLN A 94 9.99 -14.49 -35.91
N ASN A 95 8.83 -15.13 -35.86
CA ASN A 95 7.62 -14.70 -36.58
C ASN A 95 6.65 -13.90 -35.71
N ALA A 96 6.99 -13.64 -34.44
CA ALA A 96 6.15 -12.87 -33.54
C ALA A 96 6.38 -11.38 -33.76
N GLN A 97 5.45 -10.72 -34.44
CA GLN A 97 5.38 -9.25 -34.48
C GLN A 97 4.76 -8.75 -33.17
N LEU A 98 5.40 -9.02 -32.04
CA LEU A 98 4.91 -8.72 -30.70
C LEU A 98 5.98 -7.96 -29.91
N VAL A 99 5.63 -6.78 -29.42
CA VAL A 99 6.41 -6.02 -28.44
C VAL A 99 5.69 -6.10 -27.10
N VAL A 100 6.40 -6.53 -26.07
CA VAL A 100 5.85 -6.62 -24.71
C VAL A 100 6.50 -5.55 -23.85
N MET A 101 5.68 -4.68 -23.26
CA MET A 101 6.08 -3.73 -22.24
C MET A 101 5.51 -4.16 -20.91
N THR A 102 6.35 -4.36 -19.92
CA THR A 102 5.92 -4.78 -18.58
C THR A 102 6.20 -3.69 -17.56
N ILE A 103 5.27 -3.50 -16.62
CA ILE A 103 5.41 -2.60 -15.47
C ILE A 103 5.28 -3.47 -14.22
N ALA A 104 6.22 -3.29 -13.29
CA ALA A 104 6.24 -3.99 -12.01
C ALA A 104 6.80 -3.07 -10.93
N ASN A 105 6.36 -3.24 -9.68
CA ASN A 105 6.84 -2.44 -8.56
C ASN A 105 8.21 -2.91 -8.06
N THR A 106 8.47 -4.23 -8.16
CA THR A 106 9.70 -4.80 -7.62
C THR A 106 10.78 -4.89 -8.67
N MET A 107 11.97 -4.47 -8.26
CA MET A 107 13.12 -4.45 -9.15
C MET A 107 13.60 -5.87 -9.51
N ASP A 108 13.45 -6.82 -8.62
CA ASP A 108 14.14 -8.10 -8.75
C ASP A 108 13.20 -9.23 -9.15
N LEU A 109 12.03 -8.89 -9.69
CA LEU A 109 11.08 -9.87 -10.22
C LEU A 109 11.77 -10.90 -11.15
N PRO A 110 12.69 -10.48 -12.05
CA PRO A 110 13.37 -11.42 -12.92
C PRO A 110 14.45 -12.29 -12.28
N GLU A 111 15.02 -11.87 -11.14
CA GLU A 111 16.18 -12.51 -10.53
C GLU A 111 15.81 -13.32 -9.27
N ARG A 112 14.86 -12.82 -8.46
CA ARG A 112 14.37 -13.50 -7.24
C ARG A 112 13.30 -14.53 -7.54
N VAL A 113 12.48 -14.27 -8.55
CA VAL A 113 11.28 -15.06 -8.82
C VAL A 113 11.50 -15.84 -10.11
N LEU A 114 11.78 -15.18 -11.23
CA LEU A 114 11.83 -15.86 -12.53
C LEU A 114 13.01 -16.85 -12.66
N MET A 115 12.73 -18.08 -13.11
CA MET A 115 13.77 -19.07 -13.42
C MET A 115 14.81 -18.47 -14.39
N GLY A 116 16.11 -18.77 -14.23
CA GLY A 116 17.20 -18.14 -15.01
C GLY A 116 17.06 -18.20 -16.54
N ARG A 117 16.21 -19.09 -17.08
CA ARG A 117 15.86 -19.12 -18.51
C ARG A 117 14.97 -17.95 -18.95
N VAL A 118 14.09 -17.46 -18.07
CA VAL A 118 13.23 -16.29 -18.31
C VAL A 118 14.03 -15.01 -18.20
N THR A 119 14.91 -14.90 -17.21
CA THR A 119 15.83 -13.77 -17.02
C THR A 119 16.72 -13.57 -18.25
N SER A 120 17.21 -14.67 -18.84
CA SER A 120 17.99 -14.65 -20.08
C SER A 120 17.23 -14.10 -21.29
N ARG A 121 15.90 -14.27 -21.35
CA ARG A 121 15.05 -13.82 -22.47
C ARG A 121 14.44 -12.43 -22.28
N LEU A 122 14.30 -11.97 -21.04
CA LEU A 122 13.81 -10.62 -20.73
C LEU A 122 14.70 -9.51 -21.31
N GLY A 123 15.95 -9.82 -21.64
CA GLY A 123 16.88 -8.87 -22.21
C GLY A 123 17.30 -7.78 -21.22
N LEU A 124 18.42 -7.14 -21.52
CA LEU A 124 19.07 -6.13 -20.68
C LEU A 124 18.39 -4.74 -20.75
N THR A 125 17.27 -4.60 -21.50
CA THR A 125 16.61 -3.30 -21.72
C THR A 125 15.61 -3.00 -20.62
N ARG A 126 16.15 -2.63 -19.47
CA ARG A 126 15.35 -2.30 -18.29
C ARG A 126 15.41 -0.81 -17.99
N LEU A 127 14.23 -0.20 -17.85
CA LEU A 127 14.11 1.17 -17.40
C LEU A 127 13.65 1.17 -15.94
N THR A 128 14.42 1.80 -15.06
CA THR A 128 14.05 1.95 -13.65
C THR A 128 13.55 3.37 -13.41
N PHE A 129 12.34 3.48 -12.89
CA PHE A 129 11.79 4.76 -12.44
C PHE A 129 12.16 4.94 -10.97
N GLN A 130 13.10 5.84 -10.71
CA GLN A 130 13.48 6.19 -9.35
C GLN A 130 12.34 6.98 -8.66
N PRO A 131 12.22 6.88 -7.33
CA PRO A 131 11.28 7.72 -6.58
C PRO A 131 11.51 9.21 -6.88
N TYR A 132 10.43 10.00 -6.86
CA TYR A 132 10.54 11.41 -7.18
C TYR A 132 11.34 12.16 -6.12
N ASN A 133 12.26 13.01 -6.56
CA ASN A 133 12.95 13.95 -5.70
C ASN A 133 12.01 15.09 -5.28
N HIS A 134 12.33 15.79 -4.19
CA HIS A 134 11.54 16.93 -3.69
C HIS A 134 11.30 18.00 -4.76
N LYS A 135 12.29 18.30 -5.62
CA LYS A 135 12.12 19.26 -6.73
C LYS A 135 11.10 18.79 -7.76
N GLN A 136 11.15 17.49 -8.11
CA GLN A 136 10.22 16.90 -9.08
C GLN A 136 8.80 16.85 -8.51
N LEU A 137 8.63 16.48 -7.23
CA LEU A 137 7.33 16.51 -6.56
C LEU A 137 6.75 17.92 -6.50
N GLN A 138 7.59 18.92 -6.17
CA GLN A 138 7.17 20.32 -6.18
C GLN A 138 6.71 20.75 -7.57
N GLU A 139 7.46 20.41 -8.61
CA GLU A 139 7.10 20.72 -10.00
C GLU A 139 5.79 20.03 -10.43
N ILE A 140 5.59 18.77 -10.04
CA ILE A 140 4.36 18.02 -10.32
C ILE A 140 3.15 18.70 -9.67
N VAL A 141 3.26 19.03 -8.38
CA VAL A 141 2.17 19.68 -7.63
C VAL A 141 1.89 21.07 -8.20
N THR A 142 2.92 21.87 -8.45
CA THR A 142 2.78 23.21 -9.05
C THR A 142 2.17 23.14 -10.45
N THR A 143 2.56 22.15 -11.26
CA THR A 143 2.01 21.94 -12.61
C THR A 143 0.52 21.58 -12.57
N ARG A 144 0.08 20.85 -11.54
CA ARG A 144 -1.34 20.51 -11.34
C ARG A 144 -2.16 21.70 -10.81
N LEU A 145 -1.52 22.61 -10.09
CA LEU A 145 -2.12 23.82 -9.51
C LEU A 145 -2.05 25.04 -10.42
N LYS A 146 -1.66 24.88 -11.70
CA LYS A 146 -1.21 25.95 -12.62
C LYS A 146 -2.07 27.23 -12.72
N ASP A 147 -3.33 27.20 -12.27
CA ASP A 147 -4.26 28.32 -12.34
C ASP A 147 -4.89 28.69 -10.99
N SER A 148 -4.30 28.23 -9.87
CA SER A 148 -4.86 28.44 -8.52
C SER A 148 -3.82 28.94 -7.53
N ASP A 149 -4.04 30.14 -6.99
CA ASP A 149 -3.29 30.70 -5.85
C ASP A 149 -3.76 30.12 -4.50
N ALA A 150 -4.45 28.96 -4.52
CA ALA A 150 -4.94 28.31 -3.32
C ALA A 150 -3.81 27.80 -2.42
N PHE A 151 -2.58 27.66 -2.92
CA PHE A 151 -1.45 27.17 -2.12
C PHE A 151 -0.31 28.18 -2.05
N ARG A 152 0.19 28.40 -0.83
CA ARG A 152 1.45 29.14 -0.65
C ARG A 152 2.64 28.30 -1.14
N SER A 153 3.63 28.97 -1.74
CA SER A 153 4.79 28.29 -2.32
C SER A 153 5.60 27.49 -1.28
N GLU A 154 5.65 27.99 -0.05
CA GLU A 154 6.32 27.37 1.10
C GLU A 154 5.61 26.07 1.50
N ALA A 155 4.27 26.06 1.45
CA ALA A 155 3.45 24.90 1.79
C ALA A 155 3.71 23.74 0.81
N ILE A 156 3.76 24.03 -0.49
CA ILE A 156 4.11 23.02 -1.52
C ILE A 156 5.52 22.47 -1.30
N GLN A 157 6.49 23.34 -0.98
CA GLN A 157 7.85 22.90 -0.68
C GLN A 157 7.91 21.97 0.53
N LEU A 158 7.13 22.27 1.58
CA LEU A 158 7.09 21.44 2.78
C LEU A 158 6.50 20.05 2.50
N VAL A 159 5.39 19.97 1.75
CA VAL A 159 4.83 18.68 1.30
C VAL A 159 5.87 17.89 0.49
N ALA A 160 6.47 18.53 -0.51
CA ALA A 160 7.39 17.88 -1.42
C ALA A 160 8.63 17.32 -0.70
N ARG A 161 9.23 18.08 0.23
CA ARG A 161 10.36 17.61 1.04
C ARG A 161 9.98 16.46 1.96
N LYS A 162 8.82 16.56 2.64
CA LYS A 162 8.40 15.52 3.59
C LYS A 162 8.07 14.20 2.89
N VAL A 163 7.39 14.24 1.75
CA VAL A 163 7.04 13.04 0.98
C VAL A 163 8.26 12.41 0.33
N ALA A 164 9.16 13.22 -0.25
CA ALA A 164 10.42 12.72 -0.83
C ALA A 164 11.30 12.01 0.21
N ALA A 165 11.29 12.47 1.46
CA ALA A 165 12.07 11.86 2.54
C ALA A 165 11.52 10.49 3.00
N VAL A 166 10.23 10.20 2.78
CA VAL A 166 9.60 8.95 3.24
C VAL A 166 9.41 7.94 2.11
N SER A 167 8.86 8.35 0.96
CA SER A 167 8.52 7.41 -0.12
C SER A 167 8.84 7.92 -1.52
N GLY A 168 8.76 9.24 -1.78
CA GLY A 168 8.87 9.79 -3.12
C GLY A 168 7.66 9.47 -4.03
N ASP A 169 6.50 9.15 -3.45
CA ASP A 169 5.25 8.86 -4.18
C ASP A 169 4.44 10.13 -4.46
N ALA A 170 4.18 10.40 -5.73
CA ALA A 170 3.39 11.55 -6.17
C ALA A 170 1.91 11.46 -5.75
N ARG A 171 1.33 10.25 -5.64
CA ARG A 171 -0.06 10.08 -5.19
C ARG A 171 -0.21 10.59 -3.76
N ARG A 172 0.71 10.16 -2.87
CA ARG A 172 0.76 10.59 -1.48
C ARG A 172 0.91 12.11 -1.35
N ALA A 173 1.77 12.74 -2.17
CA ALA A 173 1.92 14.19 -2.17
C ALA A 173 0.62 14.93 -2.53
N LEU A 174 -0.11 14.43 -3.55
CA LEU A 174 -1.39 15.00 -3.95
C LEU A 174 -2.49 14.77 -2.91
N ASP A 175 -2.53 13.60 -2.27
CA ASP A 175 -3.48 13.31 -1.20
C ASP A 175 -3.26 14.22 0.03
N ILE A 176 -2.00 14.49 0.40
CA ILE A 176 -1.66 15.45 1.47
C ILE A 176 -2.13 16.86 1.08
N CYS A 177 -1.89 17.27 -0.17
CA CYS A 177 -2.37 18.57 -0.64
C CYS A 177 -3.90 18.64 -0.56
N ARG A 178 -4.61 17.60 -1.03
CA ARG A 178 -6.08 17.54 -0.94
C ARG A 178 -6.55 17.69 0.51
N ARG A 179 -5.94 16.94 1.45
CA ARG A 179 -6.31 17.02 2.87
C ARG A 179 -6.03 18.39 3.46
N ALA A 180 -4.90 19.01 3.12
CA ALA A 180 -4.57 20.36 3.57
C ALA A 180 -5.55 21.41 3.04
N THR A 181 -6.07 21.24 1.82
CA THR A 181 -7.16 22.09 1.29
C THR A 181 -8.44 21.93 2.09
N GLU A 182 -8.84 20.70 2.41
CA GLU A 182 -10.05 20.43 3.22
C GLU A 182 -9.96 21.08 4.61
N ILE A 183 -8.78 21.03 5.24
CA ILE A 183 -8.53 21.67 6.55
C ILE A 183 -8.59 23.20 6.43
N ALA A 184 -7.94 23.77 5.41
CA ALA A 184 -7.97 25.20 5.17
C ALA A 184 -9.41 25.70 4.92
N GLU A 185 -10.21 24.94 4.16
CA GLU A 185 -11.62 25.23 3.92
C GLU A 185 -12.45 25.18 5.21
N SER A 186 -12.25 24.16 6.05
CA SER A 186 -12.89 24.05 7.37
C SER A 186 -12.55 25.22 8.30
N ASN A 187 -11.34 25.79 8.17
CA ASN A 187 -10.88 26.94 8.94
C ASN A 187 -11.33 28.28 8.33
N GLY A 188 -12.01 28.28 7.18
CA GLY A 188 -12.43 29.48 6.45
C GLY A 188 -11.30 30.22 5.73
N ASN A 189 -10.14 29.56 5.56
CA ASN A 189 -8.97 30.13 4.88
C ASN A 189 -9.08 29.94 3.37
N LYS A 190 -8.84 31.01 2.61
CA LYS A 190 -8.83 30.98 1.13
C LYS A 190 -7.56 30.37 0.53
N SER A 191 -6.49 30.28 1.33
CA SER A 191 -5.19 29.76 0.90
C SER A 191 -4.65 28.79 1.94
N VAL A 192 -4.11 27.65 1.48
CA VAL A 192 -3.44 26.66 2.30
C VAL A 192 -2.11 27.20 2.81
N SER A 193 -2.01 27.29 4.13
CA SER A 193 -0.83 27.73 4.85
C SER A 193 0.07 26.53 5.22
N MET A 194 1.26 26.84 5.75
CA MET A 194 2.16 25.82 6.31
C MET A 194 1.55 25.08 7.51
N GLN A 195 0.67 25.73 8.26
CA GLN A 195 0.02 25.14 9.44
C GLN A 195 -0.97 24.06 9.01
N ASP A 196 -1.81 24.35 8.02
CA ASP A 196 -2.80 23.40 7.48
C ASP A 196 -2.10 22.15 6.90
N VAL A 197 -0.95 22.33 6.24
CA VAL A 197 -0.14 21.19 5.76
C VAL A 197 0.47 20.39 6.90
N ASN A 198 0.99 21.04 7.95
CA ASN A 198 1.54 20.32 9.10
C ASN A 198 0.45 19.52 9.83
N GLU A 199 -0.76 20.08 9.92
CA GLU A 199 -1.93 19.40 10.47
C GLU A 199 -2.32 18.19 9.61
N ALA A 200 -2.45 18.38 8.29
CA ALA A 200 -2.71 17.29 7.34
C ALA A 200 -1.65 16.18 7.41
N LEU A 201 -0.36 16.57 7.48
CA LEU A 201 0.75 15.62 7.62
C LEU A 201 0.66 14.88 8.96
N THR A 202 0.34 15.58 10.04
CA THR A 202 0.19 14.95 11.36
C THR A 202 -0.98 13.99 11.36
N GLU A 203 -2.11 14.32 10.72
CA GLU A 203 -3.26 13.42 10.62
C GLU A 203 -2.97 12.19 9.76
N MET A 204 -2.32 12.38 8.60
CA MET A 204 -2.02 11.29 7.66
C MET A 204 -0.84 10.42 8.09
N ILE A 205 0.08 10.94 8.91
CA ILE A 205 1.24 10.21 9.44
C ILE A 205 0.98 9.73 10.87
N ALA A 206 0.02 10.30 11.60
CA ALA A 206 -0.33 9.86 12.94
C ALA A 206 -0.68 8.39 12.90
N SER A 207 -0.01 7.63 13.75
CA SER A 207 -0.33 6.23 13.99
C SER A 207 -1.79 6.16 14.45
N ALA A 208 -2.64 5.46 13.70
CA ALA A 208 -4.03 5.21 14.07
C ALA A 208 -4.14 4.60 15.49
N LYS A 209 -3.10 3.87 15.92
CA LYS A 209 -2.98 3.33 17.28
C LYS A 209 -2.89 4.42 18.34
N VAL A 210 -2.09 5.47 18.10
CA VAL A 210 -1.94 6.61 19.03
C VAL A 210 -3.25 7.39 19.15
N GLN A 211 -3.95 7.61 18.02
CA GLN A 211 -5.26 8.26 18.04
C GLN A 211 -6.32 7.42 18.75
N ALA A 212 -6.32 6.09 18.54
CA ALA A 212 -7.21 5.19 19.28
C ALA A 212 -6.96 5.27 20.79
N ILE A 213 -5.70 5.27 21.24
CA ILE A 213 -5.35 5.40 22.67
C ILE A 213 -5.82 6.75 23.25
N LYS A 214 -5.69 7.85 22.50
CA LYS A 214 -6.17 9.18 22.95
C LYS A 214 -7.67 9.20 23.20
N HIS A 215 -8.46 8.50 22.37
CA HIS A 215 -9.91 8.44 22.45
C HIS A 215 -10.45 7.27 23.30
N CYS A 216 -9.58 6.46 23.89
CA CYS A 216 -9.98 5.43 24.85
C CYS A 216 -10.58 6.04 26.12
N SER A 217 -11.43 5.28 26.80
CA SER A 217 -11.93 5.63 28.12
C SER A 217 -10.80 5.68 29.15
N GLU A 218 -10.97 6.44 30.23
CA GLU A 218 -9.97 6.55 31.30
C GLU A 218 -9.59 5.17 31.88
N MET A 219 -10.57 4.27 32.05
CA MET A 219 -10.29 2.91 32.54
C MET A 219 -9.50 2.07 31.54
N GLU A 220 -9.71 2.24 30.24
CA GLU A 220 -8.92 1.59 29.19
C GLU A 220 -7.48 2.13 29.18
N LYS A 221 -7.30 3.45 29.39
CA LYS A 221 -5.98 4.08 29.49
C LYS A 221 -5.19 3.58 30.70
N VAL A 222 -5.83 3.52 31.87
CA VAL A 222 -5.21 2.97 33.09
C VAL A 222 -4.89 1.49 32.93
N PHE A 223 -5.73 0.73 32.22
CA PHE A 223 -5.44 -0.67 31.91
C PHE A 223 -4.22 -0.82 30.99
N LEU A 224 -4.09 0.02 29.96
CA LEU A 224 -2.89 0.04 29.11
C LEU A 224 -1.62 0.40 29.91
N GLN A 225 -1.71 1.35 30.84
CA GLN A 225 -0.61 1.66 31.77
C GLN A 225 -0.24 0.47 32.66
N ALA A 226 -1.24 -0.27 33.16
CA ALA A 226 -1.01 -1.47 33.96
C ALA A 226 -0.26 -2.56 33.17
N VAL A 227 -0.62 -2.75 31.90
CA VAL A 227 0.09 -3.67 30.99
C VAL A 227 1.53 -3.20 30.79
N CYS A 228 1.77 -1.91 30.51
CA CYS A 228 3.12 -1.37 30.35
C CYS A 228 3.97 -1.50 31.63
N ALA A 229 3.38 -1.26 32.80
CA ALA A 229 4.05 -1.42 34.09
C ALA A 229 4.44 -2.89 34.33
N GLU A 230 3.56 -3.83 33.99
CA GLU A 230 3.82 -5.26 34.14
C GLU A 230 4.90 -5.77 33.17
N ILE A 231 4.90 -5.30 31.92
CA ILE A 231 5.96 -5.58 30.95
C ILE A 231 7.30 -5.03 31.45
N SER A 232 7.31 -3.78 31.96
CA SER A 232 8.52 -3.15 32.50
C SER A 232 9.06 -3.88 33.74
N ARG A 233 8.16 -4.43 34.56
CA ARG A 233 8.50 -5.18 35.78
C ARG A 233 9.06 -6.58 35.49
N THR A 234 8.48 -7.27 34.52
CA THR A 234 8.85 -8.66 34.18
C THR A 234 9.95 -8.73 33.14
N GLY A 235 10.10 -7.70 32.29
CA GLY A 235 11.00 -7.68 31.15
C GLY A 235 10.55 -8.58 29.99
N VAL A 236 9.32 -9.12 30.03
CA VAL A 236 8.78 -10.03 29.03
C VAL A 236 7.59 -9.36 28.35
N GLU A 237 7.52 -9.43 27.00
CA GLU A 237 6.45 -8.81 26.21
C GLU A 237 5.09 -9.50 26.38
N GLU A 238 5.09 -10.79 26.72
CA GLU A 238 3.91 -11.60 26.97
C GLU A 238 3.58 -11.61 28.47
N THR A 239 2.38 -11.12 28.83
CA THR A 239 1.93 -11.00 30.22
C THR A 239 0.62 -11.75 30.45
N SER A 240 0.38 -12.22 31.68
CA SER A 240 -0.89 -12.87 32.04
C SER A 240 -1.91 -11.86 32.57
N PHE A 241 -3.18 -12.04 32.22
CA PHE A 241 -4.27 -11.17 32.69
C PHE A 241 -4.28 -11.03 34.22
N GLN A 242 -4.07 -12.11 34.97
CA GLN A 242 -4.00 -12.07 36.43
C GLN A 242 -2.92 -11.10 36.96
N SER A 243 -1.75 -11.06 36.33
CA SER A 243 -0.66 -10.20 36.78
C SER A 243 -0.93 -8.74 36.43
N VAL A 244 -1.47 -8.50 35.23
CA VAL A 244 -1.94 -7.17 34.80
C VAL A 244 -3.06 -6.65 35.71
N PHE A 245 -4.01 -7.50 36.10
CA PHE A 245 -5.12 -7.12 36.98
C PHE A 245 -4.62 -6.61 38.35
N LYS A 246 -3.58 -7.24 38.93
CA LYS A 246 -2.97 -6.76 40.17
C LYS A 246 -2.33 -5.37 40.03
N GLN A 247 -1.64 -5.12 38.90
CA GLN A 247 -1.10 -3.78 38.62
C GLN A 247 -2.20 -2.75 38.40
N PHE A 248 -3.26 -3.16 37.72
CA PHE A 248 -4.41 -2.32 37.45
C PHE A 248 -5.15 -1.93 38.73
N GLU A 249 -5.33 -2.85 39.68
CA GLU A 249 -5.90 -2.54 41.00
C GLU A 249 -5.02 -1.54 41.77
N ALA A 250 -3.70 -1.72 41.72
CA ALA A 250 -2.76 -0.80 42.36
C ALA A 250 -2.81 0.61 41.75
N LEU A 251 -2.89 0.73 40.42
CA LEU A 251 -3.02 2.01 39.72
C LEU A 251 -4.37 2.68 39.96
N CYS A 252 -5.47 1.93 39.94
CA CYS A 252 -6.80 2.47 40.26
C CYS A 252 -6.86 2.99 41.70
N SER A 253 -6.24 2.27 42.65
CA SER A 253 -6.14 2.72 44.05
C SER A 253 -5.29 3.98 44.19
N PHE A 254 -4.25 4.14 43.36
CA PHE A 254 -3.40 5.32 43.35
C PHE A 254 -4.12 6.55 42.79
N GLU A 255 -4.92 6.38 41.74
CA GLU A 255 -5.71 7.46 41.12
C GLU A 255 -7.02 7.77 41.89
N GLY A 256 -7.37 6.97 42.90
CA GLY A 256 -8.58 7.15 43.70
C GLY A 256 -9.86 6.71 42.98
N VAL A 257 -9.75 5.89 41.94
CA VAL A 257 -10.88 5.38 41.15
C VAL A 257 -11.31 4.01 41.67
N LYS A 258 -12.63 3.76 41.70
CA LYS A 258 -13.16 2.45 42.12
C LYS A 258 -12.70 1.36 41.14
N THR A 259 -12.07 0.31 41.66
CA THR A 259 -11.66 -0.84 40.88
C THR A 259 -12.90 -1.56 40.30
N PRO A 260 -12.94 -1.79 38.98
CA PRO A 260 -14.02 -2.55 38.36
C PRO A 260 -13.83 -4.04 38.62
N ASN A 261 -14.92 -4.80 38.54
CA ASN A 261 -14.88 -6.24 38.78
C ASN A 261 -14.03 -6.95 37.71
N ILE A 262 -13.58 -8.17 38.01
CA ILE A 262 -12.79 -9.01 37.06
C ILE A 262 -13.51 -9.11 35.71
N SER A 263 -14.82 -9.37 35.69
CA SER A 263 -15.61 -9.46 34.45
C SER A 263 -15.64 -8.15 33.65
N GLN A 264 -15.71 -7.01 34.33
CA GLN A 264 -15.67 -5.69 33.67
C GLN A 264 -14.27 -5.39 33.12
N THR A 265 -13.22 -5.85 33.80
CA THR A 265 -11.84 -5.69 33.34
C THR A 265 -11.52 -6.61 32.16
N LEU A 266 -12.10 -7.82 32.14
CA LEU A 266 -12.06 -8.70 30.97
C LEU A 266 -12.79 -8.09 29.78
N ASP A 267 -13.91 -7.39 30.00
CA ASP A 267 -14.60 -6.64 28.92
C ASP A 267 -13.73 -5.48 28.39
N ILE A 268 -13.06 -4.72 29.28
CA ILE A 268 -12.08 -3.69 28.89
C ILE A 268 -10.95 -4.31 28.04
N CYS A 269 -10.38 -5.43 28.48
CA CYS A 269 -9.37 -6.18 27.73
C CYS A 269 -9.90 -6.64 26.36
N GLY A 270 -11.15 -7.12 26.31
CA GLY A 270 -11.84 -7.51 25.08
C GLY A 270 -12.01 -6.35 24.10
N ARG A 271 -12.40 -5.16 24.58
CA ARG A 271 -12.52 -3.94 23.76
C ARG A 271 -11.17 -3.47 23.21
N LEU A 272 -10.13 -3.47 24.04
CA LEU A 272 -8.77 -3.13 23.62
C LEU A 272 -8.21 -4.14 22.61
N SER A 273 -8.55 -5.42 22.75
CA SER A 273 -8.23 -6.48 21.79
C SER A 273 -8.98 -6.33 20.47
N ALA A 274 -10.27 -5.96 20.52
CA ALA A 274 -11.08 -5.67 19.34
C ALA A 274 -10.51 -4.50 18.52
N ASN A 275 -10.02 -3.47 19.21
CA ASN A 275 -9.32 -2.32 18.59
C ASN A 275 -7.87 -2.64 18.18
N ARG A 276 -7.41 -3.89 18.35
CA ARG A 276 -6.04 -4.34 18.04
C ARG A 276 -4.95 -3.52 18.76
N LEU A 277 -5.26 -2.93 19.91
CA LEU A 277 -4.26 -2.32 20.78
C LEU A 277 -3.55 -3.40 21.60
N LEU A 278 -4.29 -4.45 21.97
CA LEU A 278 -3.79 -5.67 22.59
C LEU A 278 -4.00 -6.86 21.65
N LEU A 279 -3.12 -7.84 21.74
CA LEU A 279 -3.32 -9.18 21.19
C LEU A 279 -3.54 -10.12 22.36
N CYS A 280 -4.77 -10.60 22.48
CA CYS A 280 -5.12 -11.53 23.55
C CYS A 280 -5.49 -12.89 22.95
N GLU A 281 -5.15 -13.97 23.67
CA GLU A 281 -5.60 -15.31 23.32
C GLU A 281 -7.13 -15.44 23.40
N HIS A 282 -7.73 -16.49 22.86
CA HIS A 282 -9.19 -16.62 22.86
C HIS A 282 -9.76 -16.67 24.29
N SER A 283 -10.89 -16.00 24.54
CA SER A 283 -11.51 -15.78 25.86
C SER A 283 -11.97 -17.03 26.62
N ARG A 284 -11.55 -18.24 26.23
CA ARG A 284 -11.84 -19.46 27.01
C ARG A 284 -10.88 -19.63 28.20
N SER A 285 -9.77 -18.91 28.18
CA SER A 285 -8.74 -18.97 29.22
C SER A 285 -8.86 -17.83 30.25
N ASP A 286 -9.97 -17.08 30.27
CA ASP A 286 -10.32 -15.93 31.13
C ASP A 286 -9.16 -15.32 31.96
N ILE A 287 -8.83 -15.93 33.11
CA ILE A 287 -7.87 -15.40 34.09
C ILE A 287 -6.41 -15.67 33.70
N MET A 288 -6.17 -16.77 32.98
CA MET A 288 -4.85 -17.23 32.50
C MET A 288 -4.56 -16.80 31.06
N GLN A 289 -5.45 -16.00 30.47
CA GLN A 289 -5.29 -15.47 29.13
C GLN A 289 -4.00 -14.66 29.04
N ARG A 290 -3.24 -14.93 27.98
CA ARG A 290 -2.03 -14.18 27.67
C ARG A 290 -2.35 -12.95 26.84
N ILE A 291 -1.69 -11.86 27.19
CA ILE A 291 -1.86 -10.54 26.63
C ILE A 291 -0.50 -10.08 26.10
N LEU A 292 -0.49 -9.64 24.86
CA LEU A 292 0.66 -9.04 24.21
C LEU A 292 0.29 -7.64 23.71
N LEU A 293 1.23 -6.71 23.87
CA LEU A 293 1.06 -5.32 23.46
C LEU A 293 1.27 -5.21 21.93
N ASN A 294 0.27 -4.74 21.18
CA ASN A 294 0.44 -4.53 19.73
C ASN A 294 0.96 -3.13 19.39
N VAL A 295 1.16 -2.28 20.38
CA VAL A 295 1.61 -0.88 20.25
C VAL A 295 2.95 -0.76 20.96
N SER A 296 3.82 0.19 20.58
CA SER A 296 5.03 0.42 21.38
C SER A 296 4.68 1.04 22.73
N ALA A 297 5.45 0.74 23.78
CA ALA A 297 5.28 1.38 25.09
C ALA A 297 5.49 2.90 24.99
N ASP A 298 6.40 3.35 24.13
CA ASP A 298 6.67 4.77 23.87
C ASP A 298 5.47 5.51 23.27
N ASP A 299 4.76 4.89 22.32
CA ASP A 299 3.54 5.44 21.74
C ASP A 299 2.42 5.59 22.78
N ILE A 300 2.32 4.65 23.72
CA ILE A 300 1.36 4.70 24.83
C ILE A 300 1.73 5.84 25.77
N HIS A 301 2.99 5.95 26.17
CA HIS A 301 3.46 7.07 26.99
C HIS A 301 3.23 8.43 26.30
N PHE A 302 3.55 8.52 25.00
CA PHE A 302 3.30 9.72 24.20
C PHE A 302 1.82 10.10 24.13
N ALA A 303 0.93 9.12 23.94
CA ALA A 303 -0.51 9.34 23.93
C ALA A 303 -1.03 9.82 25.29
N LEU A 304 -0.54 9.25 26.38
CA LEU A 304 -1.03 9.50 27.75
C LEU A 304 -0.45 10.75 28.41
N GLN A 305 0.76 11.20 28.01
CA GLN A 305 1.37 12.43 28.53
C GLN A 305 0.54 13.69 28.22
N SER A 306 -0.31 13.65 27.20
CA SER A 306 -1.19 14.77 26.83
C SER A 306 -2.38 15.01 27.77
N ILE A 307 -2.53 14.22 28.85
CA ILE A 307 -3.66 14.29 29.80
C ILE A 307 -3.36 15.14 31.05
N LYS A 308 -2.13 15.64 31.23
CA LYS A 308 -1.83 16.59 32.32
C LYS A 308 -2.02 18.04 31.83
N VAL A 309 -3.25 18.54 31.94
CA VAL A 309 -3.57 19.99 31.97
C VAL A 309 -4.10 20.32 33.35
#